data_AF-A0A497PZL6-F1
#
_entry.id   AF-A0A497PZL6-F1
#
_cell.length_a   1.000
_cell.length_b   1.000
_cell.length_c   1.000
_cell.angle_alpha   90.00
_cell.angle_beta   90.00
_cell.angle_gamma   90.00
#
_symmetry.space_group_name_H-M   'P 1'
#
loop_
_entity.id
_entity.type
_entity.pdbx_description
1 polymer ?
#
loop_
_entity_poly.entity_id
_entity_poly.type
_entity_poly.pdbx_seq_one_letter_code
_entity_poly.pdbx_strand_id
1 'polypeptide(L)'
;MTHCELWLESADGVKQLRVALLAPEGFEIPEGFMESEIQRESIGTLYVSIWIDGIVSAKKFIDKAAQFYSDRGLKFLYFREIRKPWT
;
A
#
# COMPACT_ATOMS: atom_id res chain seq x y z
N MET A 1 -14.17 9.38 8.71
CA MET A 1 -13.38 9.90 7.59
C MET A 1 -12.75 8.71 6.89
N THR A 2 -13.24 8.35 5.71
CA THR A 2 -12.65 7.33 4.84
C THR A 2 -11.38 7.91 4.21
N HIS A 3 -10.25 7.29 4.48
CA HIS A 3 -8.94 7.67 3.96
C HIS A 3 -8.24 6.41 3.45
N CYS A 4 -7.33 6.55 2.50
CA CYS A 4 -6.46 5.45 2.12
C CYS A 4 -5.33 5.30 3.14
N GLU A 5 -4.86 4.08 3.37
CA GLU A 5 -3.66 3.81 4.16
C GLU A 5 -2.59 3.16 3.29
N LEU A 6 -1.36 3.64 3.39
CA LEU A 6 -0.19 3.12 2.69
C LEU A 6 0.88 2.70 3.70
N TRP A 7 1.39 1.47 3.57
CA TRP A 7 2.52 0.96 4.36
C TRP A 7 3.36 -0.04 3.55
N LEU A 8 4.52 -0.41 4.10
CA LEU A 8 5.37 -1.47 3.54
C LEU A 8 5.14 -2.77 4.29
N GLU A 9 5.10 -3.88 3.57
CA GLU A 9 5.07 -5.23 4.14
C GLU A 9 6.34 -5.99 3.81
N SER A 10 6.80 -6.83 4.74
CA SER A 10 7.92 -7.73 4.53
C SER A 10 7.74 -9.09 5.21
N ALA A 11 8.01 -10.15 4.46
CA ALA A 11 8.09 -11.51 4.99
C ALA A 11 9.42 -11.80 5.72
N ASP A 12 10.53 -11.17 5.29
CA ASP A 12 11.87 -11.40 5.85
C ASP A 12 12.79 -10.17 5.68
N GLY A 13 12.60 -9.16 6.53
CA GLY A 13 13.46 -7.97 6.59
C GLY A 13 13.40 -7.06 5.35
N VAL A 14 14.45 -6.30 5.06
CA VAL A 14 14.40 -5.27 3.99
C VAL A 14 14.83 -5.77 2.60
N LYS A 15 14.98 -7.09 2.43
CA LYS A 15 15.41 -7.68 1.14
C LYS A 15 14.29 -7.63 0.12
N GLN A 16 13.08 -8.02 0.52
CA GLN A 16 11.90 -8.00 -0.33
C GLN A 16 10.76 -7.36 0.44
N LEU A 17 10.18 -6.32 -0.17
CA LEU A 17 9.05 -5.61 0.39
C LEU A 17 7.96 -5.48 -0.66
N ARG A 18 6.71 -5.36 -0.23
CA ARG A 18 5.63 -4.91 -1.10
C ARG A 18 4.95 -3.71 -0.47
N VAL A 19 4.30 -2.91 -1.29
CA VAL A 19 3.47 -1.82 -0.82
C VAL A 19 2.06 -2.33 -0.62
N ALA A 20 1.52 -2.11 0.56
CA ALA A 20 0.14 -2.39 0.87
C ALA A 20 -0.66 -1.09 0.88
N LEU A 21 -1.86 -1.15 0.32
CA LEU A 21 -2.79 -0.05 0.17
C LEU A 21 -4.16 -0.52 0.65
N LEU A 22 -4.64 0.04 1.75
CA LEU A 22 -6.03 -0.12 2.14
C LEU A 22 -6.82 1.04 1.58
N ALA A 23 -7.73 0.77 0.66
CA ALA A 23 -8.55 1.79 0.01
C ALA A 23 -10.04 1.56 0.29
N PRO A 24 -10.81 2.61 0.61
CA PRO A 24 -12.27 2.52 0.68
C PRO A 24 -12.88 2.13 -0.67
N GLU A 25 -14.09 1.57 -0.66
CA GLU A 25 -14.81 1.23 -1.89
C GLU A 25 -15.00 2.46 -2.80
N GLY A 26 -14.82 2.26 -4.11
CA GLY A 26 -14.97 3.30 -5.12
C GLY A 26 -13.79 4.26 -5.27
N PHE A 27 -12.71 4.09 -4.50
CA PHE A 27 -11.48 4.86 -4.70
C PHE A 27 -10.70 4.35 -5.92
N GLU A 28 -10.11 5.28 -6.68
CA GLU A 28 -9.14 4.90 -7.71
C GLU A 28 -7.89 4.30 -7.09
N ILE A 29 -7.36 3.27 -7.75
CA ILE A 29 -6.18 2.53 -7.31
C ILE A 29 -4.99 2.91 -8.21
N PRO A 30 -3.82 3.25 -7.65
CA PRO A 30 -2.62 3.50 -8.45
C PRO A 30 -2.22 2.28 -9.29
N GLU A 31 -1.53 2.53 -10.39
CA GLU A 31 -0.97 1.46 -11.22
C GLU A 31 -0.01 0.54 -10.43
N GLY A 32 -0.07 -0.76 -10.73
CA GLY A 32 0.84 -1.76 -10.15
C GLY A 32 0.36 -2.37 -8.84
N PHE A 33 -0.87 -2.05 -8.42
CA PHE A 33 -1.57 -2.70 -7.32
C PHE A 33 -2.58 -3.73 -7.86
N MET A 34 -2.73 -4.82 -7.12
CA MET A 34 -3.76 -5.84 -7.32
C MET A 34 -4.49 -6.09 -6.01
N GLU A 35 -5.75 -6.49 -6.09
CA GLU A 35 -6.52 -6.85 -4.89
C GLU A 35 -5.85 -8.03 -4.19
N SER A 36 -5.69 -7.92 -2.87
CA SER A 36 -5.14 -8.98 -2.04
C SER A 36 -6.12 -10.14 -1.95
N GLU A 37 -5.62 -11.37 -2.04
CA GLU A 37 -6.42 -12.58 -1.77
C GLU A 37 -6.88 -12.64 -0.30
N ILE A 38 -6.15 -11.96 0.59
CA ILE A 38 -6.47 -11.85 2.02
C ILE A 38 -7.12 -10.49 2.25
N GLN A 39 -8.37 -10.51 2.69
CA GLN A 39 -9.15 -9.32 3.04
C GLN A 39 -9.49 -9.35 4.54
N ARG A 40 -9.62 -8.17 5.14
CA ARG A 40 -10.18 -8.02 6.49
C ARG A 40 -11.48 -7.24 6.39
N GLU A 41 -12.57 -7.88 6.77
CA GLU A 41 -13.88 -7.25 6.80
C GLU A 41 -13.88 -6.11 7.83
N SER A 42 -13.83 -4.85 7.37
CA SER A 42 -14.45 -3.67 8.05
C SER A 42 -13.92 -2.30 7.60
N ILE A 43 -12.79 -2.19 6.90
CA ILE A 43 -12.11 -0.87 6.75
C ILE A 43 -11.84 -0.46 5.29
N GLY A 44 -12.01 -1.37 4.35
CA GLY A 44 -11.78 -1.15 2.92
C GLY A 44 -11.25 -2.41 2.26
N THR A 45 -10.92 -2.30 0.97
CA THR A 45 -10.29 -3.36 0.21
C THR A 45 -8.79 -3.20 0.30
N LEU A 46 -8.09 -4.29 0.67
CA LEU A 46 -6.65 -4.34 0.65
C LEU A 46 -6.18 -4.62 -0.78
N TYR A 47 -5.30 -3.76 -1.26
CA TYR A 47 -4.53 -3.92 -2.49
C TYR A 47 -3.04 -4.03 -2.14
N VAL A 48 -2.31 -4.81 -2.92
CA VAL A 48 -0.88 -5.01 -2.76
C VAL A 48 -0.15 -4.85 -4.08
N SER A 49 1.06 -4.32 -4.03
CA SER A 49 1.97 -4.38 -5.17
C SER A 49 2.57 -5.77 -5.33
N ILE A 50 3.26 -5.99 -6.44
CA ILE A 50 4.26 -7.07 -6.53
C ILE A 50 5.31 -6.93 -5.42
N TRP A 51 6.02 -8.02 -5.13
CA TRP A 51 7.23 -7.97 -4.31
C TRP A 51 8.34 -7.20 -5.05
N ILE A 52 8.99 -6.29 -4.33
CA ILE A 52 10.02 -5.38 -4.81
C ILE A 52 11.30 -5.64 -4.04
N ASP A 53 12.40 -5.83 -4.76
CA ASP A 53 13.70 -6.02 -4.16
C ASP A 53 14.27 -4.69 -3.62
N GLY A 54 14.60 -4.70 -2.33
CA GLY A 54 15.29 -3.62 -1.63
C GLY A 54 14.42 -2.43 -1.23
N ILE A 55 14.75 -1.87 -0.05
CA ILE A 55 14.02 -0.74 0.56
C ILE A 55 14.00 0.53 -0.30
N VAL A 56 15.05 0.80 -1.09
CA VAL A 56 15.12 1.99 -1.94
C VAL A 56 14.09 1.95 -3.05
N SER A 57 13.95 0.79 -3.71
CA SER A 57 12.96 0.58 -4.78
C SER A 57 11.54 0.58 -4.22
N ALA A 58 11.33 -0.11 -3.09
CA ALA A 58 10.04 -0.11 -2.40
C ALA A 58 9.63 1.30 -1.97
N LYS A 59 10.57 2.11 -1.46
CA LYS A 59 10.34 3.52 -1.11
C LYS A 59 9.89 4.35 -2.31
N LYS A 60 10.56 4.22 -3.45
CA LYS A 60 10.16 4.94 -4.68
C LYS A 60 8.74 4.57 -5.12
N PHE A 61 8.36 3.29 -4.99
CA PHE A 61 7.03 2.82 -5.35
C PHE A 61 5.95 3.39 -4.43
N ILE A 62 6.12 3.33 -3.10
CA ILE A 62 5.14 3.89 -2.16
C ILE A 62 5.07 5.42 -2.25
N ASP A 63 6.17 6.11 -2.53
CA ASP A 63 6.17 7.56 -2.78
C ASP A 63 5.36 7.90 -4.04
N LYS A 64 5.46 7.10 -5.11
CA LYS A 64 4.62 7.26 -6.33
C LYS A 64 3.14 7.04 -6.03
N ALA A 65 2.81 6.03 -5.21
CA ALA A 65 1.43 5.76 -4.78
C ALA A 65 0.87 6.91 -3.91
N ALA A 66 1.69 7.47 -3.02
CA ALA A 66 1.32 8.64 -2.23
C ALA A 66 1.11 9.90 -3.10
N GLN A 67 1.96 10.10 -4.11
CA GLN A 67 1.81 11.19 -5.07
C GLN A 67 0.50 11.09 -5.85
N PHE A 68 0.11 9.88 -6.28
CA PHE A 68 -1.15 9.63 -6.99
C PHE A 68 -2.37 10.19 -6.24
N TYR A 69 -2.43 9.97 -4.92
CA TYR A 69 -3.51 10.51 -4.07
C TYR A 69 -3.35 12.00 -3.79
N SER A 70 -2.12 12.46 -3.58
CA SER A 70 -1.81 13.88 -3.37
C SER A 70 -2.25 14.76 -4.54
N ASP A 71 -1.95 14.35 -5.78
CA ASP A 71 -2.32 15.07 -7.00
C ASP A 71 -3.83 15.21 -7.19
N ARG A 72 -4.61 14.30 -6.59
CA ARG A 72 -6.08 14.27 -6.62
C ARG A 72 -6.73 14.95 -5.41
N GLY A 73 -5.93 15.53 -4.51
CA GLY A 73 -6.43 16.13 -3.28
C GLY A 73 -7.07 15.14 -2.31
N LEU A 74 -6.79 13.83 -2.46
CA LEU A 74 -7.34 12.78 -1.61
C LEU A 74 -6.51 12.65 -0.32
N LYS A 75 -7.19 12.51 0.83
CA LYS A 75 -6.52 12.28 2.11
C LYS A 75 -6.08 10.83 2.22
N PHE A 76 -4.82 10.63 2.59
CA PHE A 76 -4.25 9.32 2.87
C PHE A 76 -3.36 9.38 4.12
N LEU A 77 -3.21 8.24 4.77
CA LEU A 77 -2.22 8.02 5.82
C LEU A 77 -1.03 7.27 5.22
N TYR A 78 0.15 7.87 5.38
CA TYR A 78 1.42 7.25 4.99
C TYR A 78 2.13 6.76 6.26
N PHE A 79 2.22 5.44 6.43
CA PHE A 79 2.95 4.85 7.54
C PHE A 79 4.40 4.56 7.13
N ARG A 80 5.34 4.99 7.99
CA ARG A 80 6.78 4.73 7.79
C ARG A 80 7.23 3.35 8.30
N GLU A 81 6.32 2.61 8.92
CA GLU A 81 6.57 1.29 9.48
C GLU A 81 6.60 0.21 8.39
N ILE A 82 7.41 -0.82 8.62
CA ILE A 82 7.39 -2.06 7.85
C ILE A 82 6.64 -3.10 8.69
N ARG A 83 5.52 -3.60 8.17
CA ARG A 83 4.63 -4.56 8.84
C ARG A 83 4.88 -5.97 8.30
N LYS A 84 4.40 -6.98 9.05
CA LYS A 84 4.26 -8.32 8.47
C LYS A 84 3.08 -8.33 7.49
N PRO A 85 3.16 -9.09 6.38
CA PRO A 85 2.03 -9.33 5.51
C PRO A 85 0.85 -9.87 6.30
N TRP A 86 -0.35 -9.52 5.86
CA TRP A 86 -1.53 -10.25 6.33
C TRP A 86 -1.41 -11.71 5.92
N THR A 87 -1.76 -12.59 6.85
CA THR A 87 -1.79 -14.06 6.74
C THR A 87 -3.18 -14.56 7.01
#